data_AF-A0A285BCH8-F1
#
_entry.id   AF-A0A285BCH8-F1
#
_cell.length_a   1.000
_cell.length_b   1.000
_cell.length_c   1.000
_cell.angle_alpha   90.00
_cell.angle_beta   90.00
_cell.angle_gamma   90.00
#
_symmetry.space_group_name_H-M   'P 1'
#
loop_
_entity.id
_entity.type
_entity.pdbx_description
1 polymer ?
#
loop_
_entity_poly.entity_id
_entity_poly.type
_entity_poly.pdbx_seq_one_letter_code
_entity_poly.pdbx_strand_id
1 'polypeptide(L)'
;MQNKNKSFNGKKLIITLVAVIALAAIMQFTGLASFGSYVKVLFFENKGESNWGAHYYMLTGNLSKILHLGDEECYLDINVKTDAGNISLLIKGADGTTYFHKENIQTSSYSVTATGTVRATVIAEGHRGSFSIEKHNAKSTNP
;
A
#
# COMPACT_ATOMS: atom_id res chain seq x y z
N MET A 1 16.94 49.12 -22.75
CA MET A 1 16.36 47.78 -22.50
C MET A 1 15.39 47.90 -21.33
N GLN A 2 14.07 47.84 -21.53
CA GLN A 2 13.10 47.87 -20.43
C GLN A 2 12.88 46.44 -19.90
N ASN A 3 13.22 46.22 -18.63
CA ASN A 3 12.98 44.97 -17.93
C ASN A 3 11.49 44.89 -17.55
N LYS A 4 10.71 44.08 -18.27
CA LYS A 4 9.30 43.81 -17.94
C LYS A 4 9.26 42.91 -16.69
N ASN A 5 9.15 43.51 -15.50
CA ASN A 5 8.79 42.78 -14.30
C ASN A 5 7.37 42.25 -14.47
N LYS A 6 7.27 40.95 -14.76
CA LYS A 6 6.03 40.20 -14.84
C LYS A 6 5.40 40.18 -13.44
N SER A 7 4.42 41.05 -13.20
CA SER A 7 3.76 41.15 -11.89
C SER A 7 3.11 39.81 -11.55
N PHE A 8 3.62 39.14 -10.51
CA PHE A 8 3.06 37.89 -10.03
C PHE A 8 1.69 38.17 -9.40
N ASN A 9 0.65 37.60 -10.01
CA ASN A 9 -0.72 37.81 -9.61
C ASN A 9 -1.03 36.89 -8.43
N GLY A 10 -0.97 37.39 -7.19
CA GLY A 10 -1.01 36.58 -5.96
C GLY A 10 -2.20 35.63 -5.86
N LYS A 11 -3.35 35.98 -6.44
CA LYS A 11 -4.53 35.10 -6.53
C LYS A 11 -4.27 33.85 -7.38
N LYS A 12 -3.54 33.99 -8.50
CA LYS A 12 -3.15 32.85 -9.34
C LYS A 12 -2.16 31.94 -8.62
N LEU A 13 -1.25 32.52 -7.83
CA LEU A 13 -0.28 31.76 -7.04
C LEU A 13 -0.95 30.90 -5.97
N ILE A 14 -1.94 31.45 -5.28
CA ILE A 14 -2.73 30.72 -4.26
C ILE A 14 -3.50 29.57 -4.91
N ILE A 15 -4.18 29.81 -6.04
CA ILE A 15 -4.92 28.76 -6.76
C ILE A 15 -3.98 27.64 -7.23
N THR A 16 -2.82 27.99 -7.78
CA THR A 16 -1.81 27.01 -8.20
C THR A 16 -1.30 26.19 -7.01
N LEU A 17 -1.03 26.84 -5.87
CA LEU A 17 -0.57 26.14 -4.66
C LEU A 17 -1.62 25.15 -4.13
N VAL A 18 -2.89 25.58 -4.07
CA VAL A 18 -4.00 24.70 -3.65
C VAL A 18 -4.14 23.51 -4.60
N ALA A 19 -4.06 23.73 -5.91
CA ALA A 19 -4.13 22.66 -6.90
C ALA A 19 -2.97 21.65 -6.76
N VAL A 20 -1.75 22.12 -6.48
CA VAL A 20 -0.58 21.25 -6.24
C VAL A 20 -0.75 20.43 -4.97
N ILE A 21 -1.25 21.03 -3.88
CA ILE A 21 -1.49 20.31 -2.62
C ILE A 21 -2.60 19.25 -2.81
N ALA A 22 -3.69 19.59 -3.50
CA ALA A 22 -4.75 18.65 -3.81
C ALA A 22 -4.23 17.48 -4.67
N LEU A 23 -3.40 17.76 -5.68
CA LEU A 23 -2.79 16.72 -6.50
C LEU A 23 -1.83 15.84 -5.72
N ALA A 24 -1.01 16.42 -4.83
CA ALA A 24 -0.10 15.68 -3.96
C ALA A 24 -0.87 14.79 -2.96
N ALA A 25 -2.00 15.24 -2.44
CA ALA A 25 -2.88 14.42 -1.61
C ALA A 25 -3.43 13.22 -2.42
N ILE A 26 -3.91 13.45 -3.64
CA ILE A 26 -4.38 12.37 -4.53
C ILE A 26 -3.25 11.38 -4.84
N MET A 27 -2.03 11.84 -5.13
CA MET A 27 -0.86 10.98 -5.38
C MET A 27 -0.49 10.11 -4.18
N GLN A 28 -0.66 10.62 -2.95
CA GLN A 28 -0.50 9.84 -1.74
C GLN A 28 -1.58 8.78 -1.57
N PHE A 29 -2.78 8.94 -2.16
CA PHE A 29 -3.87 7.95 -2.17
C PHE A 29 -3.81 6.97 -3.35
N THR A 30 -3.21 7.35 -4.47
CA THR A 30 -3.01 6.47 -5.64
C THR A 30 -1.69 5.70 -5.62
N GLY A 31 -0.79 5.98 -4.66
CA GLY A 31 0.49 5.28 -4.50
C GLY A 31 1.54 5.67 -5.55
N LEU A 32 1.30 6.74 -6.31
CA LEU A 32 2.24 7.26 -7.33
C LEU A 32 3.51 7.89 -6.71
N ALA A 33 3.49 8.20 -5.42
CA ALA A 33 4.65 8.73 -4.70
C ALA A 33 4.80 8.05 -3.33
N SER A 34 5.62 6.99 -3.26
CA SER A 34 6.12 6.45 -1.99
C SER A 34 7.50 7.03 -1.71
N PHE A 35 7.56 8.08 -0.89
CA PHE A 35 8.82 8.62 -0.37
C PHE A 35 9.18 7.88 0.91
N GLY A 36 9.76 6.68 0.77
CA GLY A 36 10.31 5.91 1.90
C GLY A 36 11.76 5.55 1.64
N SER A 37 12.64 5.74 2.63
CA SER A 37 13.91 5.02 2.64
C SER A 37 13.61 3.56 2.99
N TYR A 38 13.77 2.66 2.03
CA TYR A 38 13.60 1.23 2.25
C TYR A 38 14.85 0.48 1.83
N VAL A 39 15.13 -0.60 2.55
CA VAL A 39 16.22 -1.53 2.24
C VAL A 39 15.61 -2.87 1.85
N LYS A 40 15.95 -3.37 0.67
CA LYS A 40 15.52 -4.66 0.13
C LYS A 40 16.75 -5.50 -0.21
N VAL A 41 16.92 -6.65 0.43
CA VAL A 41 18.03 -7.58 0.15
C VAL A 41 17.47 -8.92 -0.32
N LEU A 42 17.92 -9.38 -1.50
CA LEU A 42 17.44 -10.59 -2.18
C LEU A 42 15.90 -10.66 -2.27
N PHE A 43 15.30 -9.55 -2.72
CA PHE A 43 13.85 -9.36 -2.72
C PHE A 43 13.21 -9.83 -4.03
N PHE A 44 12.47 -10.92 -3.96
CA PHE A 44 11.70 -11.49 -5.06
C PHE A 44 10.21 -11.18 -4.85
N GLU A 45 9.69 -10.25 -5.65
CA GLU A 45 8.30 -9.79 -5.57
C GLU A 45 7.42 -10.55 -6.56
N ASN A 46 6.25 -10.99 -6.11
CA ASN A 46 5.14 -11.40 -6.95
C ASN A 46 3.98 -10.42 -6.73
N LYS A 47 3.55 -9.75 -7.79
CA LYS A 47 2.47 -8.76 -7.70
C LYS A 47 1.59 -8.79 -8.93
N GLY A 48 0.29 -8.67 -8.70
CA GLY A 48 -0.73 -8.52 -9.72
C GLY A 48 -1.70 -7.40 -9.36
N GLU A 49 -2.84 -7.38 -10.02
CA GLU A 49 -3.89 -6.39 -9.76
C GLU A 49 -4.52 -6.56 -8.38
N SER A 50 -4.77 -7.81 -7.98
CA SER A 50 -5.48 -8.19 -6.76
C SER A 50 -4.62 -8.99 -5.76
N ASN A 51 -3.31 -9.09 -6.00
CA ASN A 51 -2.39 -9.82 -5.12
C ASN A 51 -1.06 -9.06 -4.93
N TRP A 52 -0.40 -9.37 -3.82
CA TRP A 52 0.94 -8.88 -3.53
C TRP A 52 1.66 -9.78 -2.53
N GLY A 53 2.86 -10.20 -2.87
CA GLY A 53 3.74 -10.92 -1.97
C GLY A 53 5.20 -10.75 -2.31
N ALA A 54 6.06 -11.08 -1.37
CA ALA A 54 7.49 -11.11 -1.60
C ALA A 54 8.19 -12.10 -0.67
N HIS A 55 9.24 -12.73 -1.21
CA HIS A 55 10.24 -13.47 -0.44
C HIS A 55 11.53 -12.67 -0.43
N TYR A 56 12.19 -12.59 0.72
CA TYR A 56 13.40 -11.79 0.85
C TYR A 56 14.31 -12.26 1.97
N TYR A 57 15.59 -11.91 1.85
CA TYR A 57 16.53 -12.10 2.95
C TYR A 57 16.36 -11.03 4.03
N MET A 58 16.16 -9.77 3.64
CA MET A 58 15.94 -8.66 4.58
C MET A 58 15.07 -7.56 3.96
N LEU A 59 14.12 -7.04 4.75
CA LEU A 59 13.30 -5.88 4.43
C LEU A 59 13.28 -4.89 5.60
N THR A 60 13.56 -3.62 5.32
CA THR A 60 13.37 -2.50 6.25
C THR A 60 12.66 -1.36 5.54
N GLY A 61 11.74 -0.70 6.23
CA GLY A 61 10.99 0.46 5.75
C GLY A 61 9.53 0.14 5.42
N ASN A 62 8.89 1.11 4.77
CA ASN A 62 7.46 1.08 4.48
C ASN A 62 7.23 0.83 2.99
N LEU A 63 6.52 -0.24 2.68
CA LEU A 63 6.05 -0.54 1.33
C LEU A 63 4.53 -0.43 1.31
N SER A 64 3.97 -0.02 0.18
CA SER A 64 2.52 -0.01 0.00
C SER A 64 2.16 -0.37 -1.43
N LYS A 65 1.02 -1.02 -1.60
CA LYS A 65 0.45 -1.36 -2.88
C LYS A 65 -1.07 -1.25 -2.85
N ILE A 66 -1.62 -0.74 -3.95
CA ILE A 66 -3.06 -0.78 -4.19
C ILE A 66 -3.42 -2.15 -4.77
N LEU A 67 -4.48 -2.74 -4.22
CA LEU A 67 -5.12 -3.98 -4.66
C LEU A 67 -6.54 -3.65 -5.11
N HIS A 68 -6.89 -4.07 -6.33
CA HIS A 68 -8.26 -3.93 -6.84
C HIS A 68 -8.99 -5.26 -6.64
N LEU A 69 -9.96 -5.28 -5.74
CA LEU A 69 -10.69 -6.49 -5.34
C LEU A 69 -12.00 -6.67 -6.12
N GLY A 70 -12.49 -5.62 -6.78
CA GLY A 70 -13.79 -5.60 -7.44
C GLY A 70 -14.93 -5.23 -6.47
N ASP A 71 -16.15 -5.16 -6.99
CA ASP A 71 -17.30 -4.63 -6.26
C ASP A 71 -17.97 -5.65 -5.31
N GLU A 72 -17.62 -6.93 -5.46
CA GLU A 72 -18.12 -8.00 -4.60
C GLU A 72 -17.22 -8.18 -3.37
N GLU A 73 -17.81 -8.66 -2.27
CA GLU A 73 -17.03 -9.07 -1.10
C GLU A 73 -16.20 -10.31 -1.45
N CYS A 74 -14.93 -10.27 -1.09
CA CYS A 74 -13.99 -11.37 -1.30
C CYS A 74 -13.18 -11.64 -0.04
N TYR A 75 -12.48 -12.76 -0.02
CA TYR A 75 -11.52 -13.08 1.04
C TYR A 75 -10.12 -12.62 0.63
N LEU A 76 -9.40 -12.03 1.56
CA LEU A 76 -7.97 -11.78 1.47
C LEU A 76 -7.26 -12.74 2.40
N ASP A 77 -6.52 -13.67 1.81
CA ASP A 77 -5.64 -14.57 2.55
C ASP A 77 -4.28 -13.89 2.70
N ILE A 78 -3.89 -13.66 3.95
CA ILE A 78 -2.69 -12.95 4.34
C ILE A 78 -1.77 -13.95 5.03
N ASN A 79 -0.61 -14.19 4.44
CA ASN A 79 0.39 -15.09 5.01
C ASN A 79 1.66 -14.30 5.33
N VAL A 80 2.21 -14.52 6.52
CA VAL A 80 3.49 -13.96 6.93
C VAL A 80 4.37 -15.09 7.42
N LYS A 81 5.62 -15.09 6.96
CA LYS A 81 6.69 -15.91 7.50
C LYS A 81 7.75 -14.98 8.09
N THR A 82 8.05 -15.18 9.35
CA THR A 82 9.03 -14.40 10.11
C THR A 82 10.10 -15.33 10.64
N ASP A 83 11.30 -15.19 10.07
CA ASP A 83 12.50 -15.86 10.56
C ASP A 83 13.25 -14.98 11.57
N ALA A 84 13.21 -13.66 11.40
CA ALA A 84 13.76 -12.66 12.35
C ALA A 84 13.23 -11.25 12.06
N GLY A 85 13.43 -10.32 13.00
CA GLY A 85 13.00 -8.93 12.88
C GLY A 85 11.49 -8.75 13.02
N ASN A 86 10.99 -7.55 12.69
CA ASN A 86 9.58 -7.21 12.88
C ASN A 86 8.91 -6.84 11.56
N ILE A 87 7.68 -7.30 11.38
CA ILE A 87 6.80 -6.90 10.29
C ILE A 87 5.40 -6.58 10.82
N SER A 88 4.81 -5.53 10.29
CA SER A 88 3.44 -5.11 10.56
C SER A 88 2.72 -4.94 9.22
N LEU A 89 1.44 -5.30 9.18
CA LEU A 89 0.60 -5.17 7.99
C LEU A 89 -0.67 -4.38 8.32
N LEU A 90 -1.02 -3.48 7.40
CA LEU A 90 -2.24 -2.68 7.43
C LEU A 90 -2.94 -2.76 6.07
N ILE A 91 -4.23 -3.05 6.07
CA ILE A 91 -5.09 -3.01 4.87
C ILE A 91 -6.23 -2.05 5.12
N LYS A 92 -6.28 -0.98 4.30
CA LYS A 92 -7.32 0.06 4.38
C LYS A 92 -8.06 0.23 3.06
N GLY A 93 -9.38 0.38 3.12
CA GLY A 93 -10.20 0.81 2.00
C GLY A 93 -10.00 2.28 1.64
N ALA A 94 -10.44 2.67 0.45
CA ALA A 94 -10.43 4.06 -0.01
C ALA A 94 -11.32 4.99 0.84
N ASP A 95 -12.32 4.43 1.51
CA ASP A 95 -13.22 5.08 2.47
C ASP A 95 -12.60 5.26 3.87
N GLY A 96 -11.38 4.74 4.10
CA GLY A 96 -10.71 4.73 5.39
C GLY A 96 -11.04 3.53 6.28
N THR A 97 -11.94 2.63 5.85
CA THR A 97 -12.25 1.39 6.56
C THR A 97 -10.99 0.54 6.71
N THR A 98 -10.73 0.04 7.91
CA THR A 98 -9.58 -0.83 8.17
C THR A 98 -10.04 -2.28 8.14
N TYR A 99 -9.62 -3.03 7.12
CA TYR A 99 -9.95 -4.45 6.94
C TYR A 99 -8.99 -5.36 7.72
N PHE A 100 -7.74 -4.94 7.86
CA PHE A 100 -6.73 -5.70 8.62
C PHE A 100 -5.72 -4.75 9.24
N HIS A 101 -5.35 -4.99 10.49
CA HIS A 101 -4.23 -4.31 11.14
C HIS A 101 -3.60 -5.22 12.18
N LYS A 102 -2.31 -5.55 11.99
CA LYS A 102 -1.52 -6.30 12.96
C LYS A 102 -0.09 -5.78 12.99
N GLU A 103 0.47 -5.73 14.19
CA GLU A 103 1.83 -5.30 14.46
C GLU A 103 2.68 -6.47 14.94
N ASN A 104 3.99 -6.45 14.66
CA ASN A 104 4.98 -7.45 15.11
C ASN A 104 4.54 -8.89 14.85
N ILE A 105 4.04 -9.14 13.64
CA ILE A 105 3.45 -10.39 13.20
C ILE A 105 4.54 -11.48 13.20
N GLN A 106 4.26 -12.60 13.86
CA GLN A 106 5.06 -13.82 13.77
C GLN A 106 4.58 -14.68 12.59
N THR A 107 5.26 -15.79 12.29
CA THR A 107 4.81 -16.73 11.25
C THR A 107 3.35 -17.15 11.49
N SER A 108 2.45 -16.71 10.61
CA SER A 108 1.00 -16.83 10.78
C SER A 108 0.23 -16.61 9.47
N SER A 109 -1.02 -17.06 9.47
CA SER A 109 -1.96 -16.90 8.36
C SER A 109 -3.26 -16.30 8.87
N TYR A 110 -3.85 -15.40 8.10
CA TYR A 110 -5.11 -14.73 8.38
C TYR A 110 -6.00 -14.75 7.15
N SER A 111 -7.32 -14.76 7.35
CA SER A 111 -8.29 -14.54 6.28
C SER A 111 -9.27 -13.47 6.74
N VAL A 112 -9.49 -12.44 5.92
CA VAL A 112 -10.41 -11.33 6.19
C VAL A 112 -11.27 -11.05 4.97
N THR A 113 -12.49 -10.57 5.18
CA THR A 113 -13.31 -10.08 4.06
C THR A 113 -12.95 -8.63 3.72
N ALA A 114 -12.93 -8.33 2.42
CA ALA A 114 -12.74 -6.98 1.92
C ALA A 114 -13.42 -6.80 0.56
N THR A 115 -13.69 -5.55 0.19
CA THR A 115 -14.30 -5.20 -1.09
C THR A 115 -13.71 -3.91 -1.65
N GLY A 116 -13.92 -3.68 -2.95
CA GLY A 116 -13.51 -2.47 -3.65
C GLY A 116 -12.01 -2.36 -3.87
N THR A 117 -11.48 -1.15 -3.74
CA THR A 117 -10.04 -0.88 -3.82
C THR A 117 -9.47 -0.68 -2.43
N VAL A 118 -8.42 -1.45 -2.11
CA VAL A 118 -7.73 -1.36 -0.82
C VAL A 118 -6.26 -1.02 -1.02
N ARG A 119 -5.67 -0.37 -0.02
CA ARG A 119 -4.24 -0.20 0.13
C ARG A 119 -3.73 -1.17 1.17
N ALA A 120 -2.82 -2.05 0.75
CA ALA A 120 -2.00 -2.84 1.64
C ALA A 120 -0.70 -2.07 1.94
N THR A 121 -0.32 -1.99 3.20
CA THR A 121 0.91 -1.37 3.70
C THR A 121 1.66 -2.39 4.54
N VAL A 122 2.93 -2.59 4.21
CA VAL A 122 3.88 -3.44 4.96
C VAL A 122 4.91 -2.51 5.58
N ILE A 123 5.08 -2.61 6.90
CA ILE A 123 6.07 -1.88 7.69
C ILE A 123 7.02 -2.93 8.24
N ALA A 124 8.32 -2.80 7.95
CA ALA A 124 9.31 -3.78 8.36
C ALA A 124 10.52 -3.12 9.02
N GLU A 125 11.07 -3.80 10.03
CA GLU A 125 12.28 -3.41 10.74
C GLU A 125 13.25 -4.59 10.75
N GLY A 126 14.16 -4.64 9.77
CA GLY A 126 15.13 -5.73 9.63
C GLY A 126 14.48 -7.10 9.44
N HIS A 127 13.27 -7.16 8.90
CA HIS A 127 12.49 -8.39 8.79
C HIS A 127 13.13 -9.36 7.81
N ARG A 128 13.24 -10.63 8.19
CA ARG A 128 13.71 -11.75 7.35
C ARG A 128 12.57 -12.74 7.19
N GLY A 129 12.25 -13.11 5.95
CA GLY A 129 11.18 -14.06 5.65
C GLY A 129 10.36 -13.65 4.43
N SER A 130 9.03 -13.68 4.55
CA SER A 130 8.12 -13.38 3.43
C SER A 130 6.76 -12.89 3.88
N PHE A 131 6.02 -12.28 2.97
CA PHE A 131 4.58 -12.06 3.11
C PHE A 131 3.86 -12.36 1.79
N SER A 132 2.58 -12.71 1.85
CA SER A 132 1.67 -12.71 0.71
C SER A 132 0.28 -12.22 1.12
N ILE A 133 -0.41 -11.60 0.17
CA ILE A 133 -1.79 -11.12 0.26
C ILE A 133 -2.44 -11.54 -1.05
N GLU A 134 -3.40 -12.46 -0.97
CA GLU A 134 -4.02 -13.07 -2.13
C GLU A 134 -5.54 -12.96 -2.04
N LYS A 135 -6.16 -12.46 -3.12
CA LYS A 135 -7.62 -12.45 -3.26
C LYS A 135 -8.11 -13.86 -3.59
N HIS A 136 -9.09 -14.32 -2.83
CA HIS A 136 -9.93 -15.47 -3.15
C HIS A 136 -11.39 -15.04 -3.26
N ASN A 137 -12.05 -15.44 -4.34
CA ASN A 137 -13.51 -15.26 -4.42
C ASN A 137 -14.15 -16.13 -3.34
N ALA A 138 -15.23 -15.66 -2.72
CA ALA A 138 -16.10 -16.54 -1.95
C ALA A 138 -16.47 -17.71 -2.86
N LYS A 139 -16.14 -18.94 -2.47
CA LYS A 139 -16.47 -20.13 -3.26
C LYS A 139 -17.94 -20.04 -3.63
N SER A 140 -18.26 -20.10 -4.93
CA SER A 140 -19.56 -20.62 -5.35
C SER A 140 -19.69 -21.97 -4.69
N THR A 141 -20.57 -22.07 -3.69
CA THR A 141 -21.11 -23.35 -3.26
C THR A 141 -21.88 -23.90 -4.45
N ASN A 142 -21.18 -24.54 -5.40
CA ASN A 142 -21.86 -25.37 -6.37
C ASN A 142 -22.47 -26.55 -5.59
N PRO A 143 -23.77 -26.82 -5.75
CA PRO A 143 -24.46 -27.95 -5.12
C PRO A 143 -23.90 -29.29 -5.60
#